data_AF-A0A928U7W2-F1
#
_entry.id   AF-A0A928U7W2-F1
#
_cell.length_a   1.000
_cell.length_b   1.000
_cell.length_c   1.000
_cell.angle_alpha   90.00
_cell.angle_beta   90.00
_cell.angle_gamma   90.00
#
_symmetry.space_group_name_H-M   'P 1'
#
loop_
_entity.id
_entity.type
_entity.pdbx_description
1 polymer ?
#
loop_
_entity_poly.entity_id
_entity_poly.type
_entity_poly.pdbx_seq_one_letter_code
_entity_poly.pdbx_strand_id
1 'polypeptide(L)'
;MDGVHPQHNSTSAYCWIEKGKKKEIPSNTGRKRINLNGAIDIETFEVTIREDESINAQSTIKLFHEIESRYAQAGTIYIISDNAKYYRSKLVKEYLANSRVKNPPAEQVALG
;
A
#
# COMPACT_ATOMS: atom_id res chain seq x y z
N MET A 1 6.07 1.54 3.54
CA MET A 1 4.60 1.52 3.42
C MET A 1 4.26 1.81 1.97
N ASP A 2 3.33 1.04 1.42
CA ASP A 2 2.89 1.21 0.03
C ASP A 2 1.44 0.75 -0.17
N GLY A 3 0.81 1.27 -1.23
CA GLY A 3 -0.53 0.94 -1.65
C GLY A 3 -0.53 0.03 -2.87
N VAL A 4 -1.25 -1.07 -2.82
CA VAL A 4 -1.33 -2.06 -3.90
C VAL A 4 -2.78 -2.27 -4.32
N HIS A 5 -3.00 -2.45 -5.63
CA HIS A 5 -4.32 -2.66 -6.22
C HIS A 5 -4.42 -3.99 -6.96
N PRO A 6 -4.47 -5.15 -6.26
CA PRO A 6 -4.64 -6.44 -6.91
C PRO A 6 -5.94 -6.49 -7.72
N GLN A 7 -5.87 -7.02 -8.93
CA GLN A 7 -7.02 -7.19 -9.81
C GLN A 7 -7.22 -8.65 -10.14
N HIS A 8 -8.46 -9.12 -10.07
CA HIS A 8 -8.83 -10.44 -10.53
C HIS A 8 -9.11 -10.43 -12.04
N ASN A 9 -8.04 -10.26 -12.84
CA ASN A 9 -8.11 -10.25 -14.30
C ASN A 9 -7.23 -11.36 -14.90
N SER A 10 -7.73 -11.99 -15.95
CA SER A 10 -6.94 -12.90 -16.79
C SER A 10 -5.81 -12.12 -17.46
N THR A 11 -4.56 -12.44 -17.13
CA THR A 11 -3.38 -11.96 -17.87
C THR A 11 -2.95 -13.07 -18.81
N SER A 12 -2.78 -12.77 -20.10
CA SER A 12 -2.26 -13.74 -21.07
C SER A 12 -0.83 -14.13 -20.73
N ALA A 13 -0.58 -15.42 -20.54
CA ALA A 13 0.76 -16.00 -20.46
C ALA A 13 1.11 -16.72 -21.78
N TYR A 14 1.91 -17.78 -21.73
CA TYR A 14 2.21 -18.62 -22.89
C TYR A 14 1.04 -19.53 -23.24
N CYS A 15 0.70 -19.63 -24.53
CA CYS A 15 -0.26 -20.60 -25.03
C CYS A 15 0.16 -21.14 -26.40
N TRP A 16 -0.16 -22.40 -26.67
CA TRP A 16 0.00 -23.01 -27.97
C TRP A 16 -1.27 -22.76 -28.79
N ILE A 17 -1.17 -21.90 -29.79
CA ILE A 17 -2.27 -21.59 -30.72
C ILE A 17 -1.91 -22.21 -32.07
N GLU A 18 -2.84 -22.96 -32.64
CA GLU A 18 -2.69 -23.53 -33.97
C GLU A 18 -2.46 -22.41 -35.01
N LYS A 19 -1.49 -22.62 -35.91
CA LYS A 19 -1.11 -21.64 -36.93
C LYS A 19 -2.33 -21.26 -37.79
N GLY A 20 -2.63 -19.97 -37.86
CA GLY A 20 -3.76 -19.44 -38.62
C GLY A 20 -5.10 -19.43 -37.87
N LYS A 21 -5.14 -19.88 -36.61
CA LYS A 21 -6.34 -19.80 -35.77
C LYS A 21 -6.25 -18.62 -34.79
N LYS A 22 -7.38 -17.95 -34.57
CA LYS A 22 -7.55 -16.98 -33.47
C LYS A 22 -8.12 -17.72 -32.27
N LYS A 23 -7.59 -17.43 -31.08
CA LYS A 23 -8.12 -17.92 -29.80
C LYS A 23 -8.51 -16.73 -28.95
N GLU A 24 -9.77 -16.68 -28.54
CA GLU A 24 -10.26 -15.69 -27.59
C GLU A 24 -9.88 -16.13 -26.16
N ILE A 25 -9.44 -15.18 -25.36
CA ILE A 25 -9.18 -15.37 -23.93
C ILE A 25 -10.35 -14.74 -23.18
N PRO A 26 -11.20 -15.52 -22.50
CA PRO A 26 -12.26 -14.97 -21.67
C PRO A 26 -11.66 -14.06 -20.61
N SER A 27 -12.20 -12.84 -20.51
CA SER A 27 -11.90 -11.90 -19.44
C SER A 27 -13.12 -11.78 -18.53
N ASN A 28 -12.87 -11.54 -17.24
CA ASN A 28 -13.95 -11.28 -16.30
C ASN A 28 -14.65 -9.96 -16.67
N THR A 29 -15.97 -9.97 -16.74
CA THR A 29 -16.76 -8.75 -16.90
C THR A 29 -16.86 -8.03 -15.55
N GLY A 30 -16.25 -6.85 -15.46
CA GLY A 30 -16.24 -6.01 -14.26
C GLY A 30 -14.85 -5.93 -13.62
N ARG A 31 -14.39 -4.71 -13.32
CA ARG A 31 -13.14 -4.49 -12.59
C ARG A 31 -13.41 -4.57 -11.09
N LYS A 32 -13.28 -5.75 -10.50
CA LYS A 32 -13.19 -5.89 -9.04
C LYS A 32 -11.72 -5.80 -8.65
N ARG A 33 -11.33 -4.65 -8.08
CA ARG A 33 -10.01 -4.45 -7.48
C ARG A 33 -10.13 -4.53 -5.97
N ILE A 34 -9.14 -5.13 -5.34
CA ILE A 34 -8.90 -4.99 -3.91
C ILE A 34 -7.97 -3.79 -3.75
N ASN A 35 -8.15 -2.97 -2.73
CA ASN A 35 -7.16 -1.93 -2.42
C ASN A 35 -6.56 -2.22 -1.05
N LEU A 36 -5.27 -2.53 -1.06
CA LEU A 36 -4.51 -2.86 0.13
C LEU A 36 -3.52 -1.74 0.40
N ASN A 37 -3.50 -1.22 1.61
CA ASN A 37 -2.43 -0.36 2.09
C ASN A 37 -1.68 -1.10 3.17
N GLY A 38 -0.35 -1.15 3.08
CA GLY A 38 0.45 -1.97 3.98
C GLY A 38 1.79 -1.38 4.34
N ALA A 39 2.27 -1.78 5.51
CA ALA A 39 3.61 -1.47 6.00
C ALA A 39 4.28 -2.76 6.51
N ILE A 40 5.59 -2.83 6.35
CA ILE A 40 6.43 -3.90 6.87
C ILE A 40 7.41 -3.30 7.87
N ASP A 41 7.58 -3.99 9.00
CA ASP A 41 8.66 -3.73 9.94
C ASP A 41 9.95 -4.37 9.40
N ILE A 42 11.01 -3.56 9.31
CA ILE A 42 12.27 -3.98 8.70
C ILE A 42 13.12 -4.88 9.60
N GLU A 43 12.87 -4.87 10.91
CA GLU A 43 13.62 -5.69 11.87
C GLU A 43 12.97 -7.06 12.03
N THR A 44 11.64 -7.09 12.16
CA THR A 44 10.87 -8.31 12.43
C THR A 44 10.27 -8.95 11.19
N PHE A 45 10.21 -8.22 10.06
CA PHE A 45 9.49 -8.59 8.85
C PHE A 45 7.98 -8.79 9.04
N GLU A 46 7.42 -8.35 10.16
CA GLU A 46 5.98 -8.37 10.38
C GLU A 46 5.27 -7.36 9.47
N VAL A 47 4.14 -7.79 8.91
CA VAL A 47 3.38 -6.97 7.96
C VAL A 47 2.05 -6.55 8.59
N THR A 48 1.77 -5.25 8.52
CA THR A 48 0.44 -4.68 8.79
C THR A 48 -0.20 -4.35 7.45
N ILE A 49 -1.33 -4.98 7.13
CA ILE A 49 -2.07 -4.79 5.87
C ILE A 49 -3.50 -4.41 6.22
N ARG A 50 -4.03 -3.41 5.50
CA ARG A 50 -5.43 -3.00 5.60
C ARG A 50 -6.09 -2.97 4.23
N GLU A 51 -7.29 -3.56 4.14
CA GLU A 51 -8.14 -3.49 2.97
C GLU A 51 -9.15 -2.33 3.10
N ASP A 52 -9.31 -1.56 2.02
CA ASP A 52 -10.31 -0.52 1.91
C ASP A 52 -10.97 -0.45 0.53
N GLU A 53 -12.13 0.18 0.47
CA GLU A 53 -12.77 0.56 -0.78
C GLU A 53 -11.90 1.47 -1.66
N SER A 54 -11.04 2.29 -1.03
CA SER A 54 -10.05 3.12 -1.74
C SER A 54 -8.85 3.48 -0.86
N ILE A 55 -7.70 3.71 -1.52
CA ILE A 55 -6.50 4.26 -0.87
C ILE A 55 -6.56 5.79 -0.99
N ASN A 56 -6.73 6.45 0.14
CA ASN A 56 -6.91 7.89 0.28
C ASN A 56 -6.38 8.35 1.66
N ALA A 57 -6.51 9.64 1.96
CA ALA A 57 -6.00 10.22 3.20
C ALA A 57 -6.60 9.58 4.46
N GLN A 58 -7.91 9.34 4.49
CA GLN A 58 -8.58 8.71 5.61
C GLN A 58 -8.12 7.27 5.79
N SER A 59 -7.97 6.53 4.69
CA SER A 59 -7.53 5.15 4.78
C SER A 59 -6.07 4.99 5.16
N THR A 60 -5.23 5.97 4.81
CA THR A 60 -3.86 6.11 5.34
C THR A 60 -3.86 6.36 6.86
N ILE A 61 -4.68 7.28 7.36
CA ILE A 61 -4.74 7.59 8.80
C ILE A 61 -5.15 6.37 9.63
N LYS A 62 -6.15 5.61 9.16
CA LYS A 62 -6.54 4.35 9.81
C LYS A 62 -5.40 3.33 9.87
N LEU A 63 -4.59 3.23 8.81
CA LEU A 63 -3.40 2.36 8.83
C LEU A 63 -2.38 2.85 9.86
N PHE A 64 -2.15 4.16 9.98
CA PHE A 64 -1.27 4.69 11.03
C PHE A 64 -1.77 4.40 12.44
N HIS A 65 -3.07 4.49 12.68
CA HIS A 65 -3.66 4.06 13.95
C HIS A 65 -3.41 2.59 14.27
N GLU A 66 -3.56 1.69 13.29
CA GLU A 66 -3.28 0.26 13.47
C GLU A 66 -1.80 0.01 13.78
N ILE A 67 -0.90 0.69 13.07
CA ILE A 67 0.54 0.62 13.31
C ILE A 67 0.87 1.13 14.71
N GLU A 68 0.35 2.29 15.12
CA GLU A 68 0.56 2.83 16.47
C GLU A 68 0.01 1.91 17.56
N SER A 69 -1.09 1.20 17.29
CA SER A 69 -1.67 0.25 18.23
C SER A 69 -0.84 -1.03 18.33
N ARG A 70 -0.32 -1.53 17.20
CA ARG A 70 0.57 -2.70 17.17
C ARG A 70 1.89 -2.41 17.90
N TYR A 71 2.49 -1.26 17.65
CA TYR A 71 3.74 -0.82 18.29
C TYR A 71 3.46 0.15 19.45
N ALA A 72 2.54 -0.22 20.35
CA ALA A 72 2.07 0.67 21.41
C ALA A 72 3.17 1.18 22.36
N GLN A 73 4.26 0.40 22.50
CA GLN A 73 5.40 0.73 23.37
C GLN A 73 6.47 1.58 22.68
N ALA A 74 6.40 1.75 21.35
CA ALA A 74 7.36 2.57 20.63
C ALA A 74 7.11 4.06 20.91
N GLY A 75 8.17 4.80 21.25
CA GLY A 75 8.09 6.26 21.43
C GLY A 75 7.95 7.01 20.10
N THR A 76 8.59 6.51 19.03
CA THR A 76 8.51 7.06 17.68
C THR A 76 8.54 5.91 16.68
N ILE A 77 7.74 6.01 15.62
CA ILE A 77 7.65 5.02 14.55
C ILE A 77 8.00 5.72 13.24
N TYR A 78 9.13 5.38 12.65
CA TYR A 78 9.54 5.94 11.36
C TYR A 78 8.90 5.17 10.21
N ILE A 79 8.22 5.88 9.32
CA ILE A 79 7.61 5.28 8.12
C ILE A 79 8.23 5.86 6.86
N ILE A 80 8.76 4.98 6.02
CA ILE A 80 9.17 5.28 4.66
C ILE A 80 7.98 4.99 3.73
N SER A 81 7.62 5.96 2.88
CA SER A 81 6.57 5.83 1.86
C SER A 81 6.97 6.64 0.62
N ASP A 82 6.32 6.35 -0.51
CA ASP A 82 6.54 7.08 -1.76
C ASP A 82 5.99 8.54 -1.69
N ASN A 83 5.96 9.23 -2.82
CA ASN A 83 5.42 10.59 -2.90
C ASN A 83 3.93 10.63 -3.30
N ALA A 84 3.15 9.57 -3.03
CA ALA A 84 1.75 9.57 -3.37
C ALA A 84 1.00 10.69 -2.63
N LYS A 85 0.10 11.37 -3.37
CA LYS A 85 -0.62 12.56 -2.87
C LYS A 85 -1.40 12.31 -1.58
N TYR A 86 -1.94 11.10 -1.41
CA TYR A 86 -2.72 10.76 -0.23
C TYR A 86 -1.85 10.67 1.04
N TYR A 87 -0.60 10.18 0.95
CA TYR A 87 0.36 10.19 2.07
C TYR A 87 0.81 11.59 2.48
N ARG A 88 0.78 12.57 1.55
CA ARG A 88 1.22 13.96 1.80
C ARG A 88 0.07 14.96 1.85
N SER A 89 -1.16 14.47 1.93
CA SER A 89 -2.35 15.29 2.01
C SER A 89 -2.34 16.17 3.27
N LYS A 90 -3.06 17.30 3.24
CA LYS A 90 -3.17 18.20 4.41
C LYS A 90 -3.70 17.45 5.63
N LEU A 91 -4.71 16.60 5.43
CA LEU A 91 -5.32 15.80 6.49
C LEU A 91 -4.31 14.84 7.14
N VAL A 92 -3.49 14.15 6.34
CA VAL A 92 -2.45 13.28 6.88
C VAL A 92 -1.38 14.07 7.63
N LYS A 93 -0.98 15.25 7.12
CA LYS A 93 -0.02 16.12 7.83
C LYS A 93 -0.54 16.60 9.18
N GLU A 94 -1.83 16.97 9.24
CA GLU A 94 -2.50 17.37 10.49
C GLU A 94 -2.52 16.22 11.49
N TYR A 95 -2.83 15.00 11.05
CA TYR A 95 -2.75 13.80 11.88
C TYR A 95 -1.33 13.57 12.44
N LEU A 96 -0.32 13.64 11.57
CA LEU A 96 1.08 13.36 11.93
C LEU A 96 1.68 14.38 12.90
N ALA A 97 1.09 15.57 13.02
CA ALA A 97 1.54 16.61 13.96
C ALA A 97 1.58 16.10 15.42
N ASN A 98 0.58 15.31 15.81
CA ASN A 98 0.44 14.77 17.18
C ASN A 98 0.63 13.24 17.25
N SER A 99 0.93 12.59 16.13
CA SER A 99 1.17 11.14 16.05
C SER A 99 2.61 10.77 16.45
N ARG A 100 2.80 9.52 16.87
CA ARG A 100 4.13 8.89 17.04
C ARG A 100 4.74 8.48 15.70
N VAL A 101 3.95 8.38 14.65
CA VAL A 101 4.42 8.17 13.29
C VAL A 101 5.14 9.43 12.81
N LYS A 102 6.37 9.25 12.31
CA LYS A 102 7.20 10.32 11.76
C LYS A 102 7.81 9.89 10.43
N ASN A 103 8.12 10.87 9.60
CA ASN A 103 9.02 10.64 8.47
C ASN A 103 10.44 10.43 9.01
N PRO A 104 11.23 9.53 8.41
CA PRO A 104 12.62 9.35 8.77
C PRO A 104 13.42 10.66 8.59
N PRO A 105 14.47 10.89 9.39
CA PRO A 105 15.40 11.99 9.18
C PRO A 105 16.04 11.90 7.79
N ALA A 106 16.39 13.05 7.19
CA ALA A 106 16.90 13.12 5.81
C ALA A 106 18.14 12.22 5.56
N GLU A 107 18.96 12.01 6.59
CA GLU A 107 20.15 11.15 6.56
C GLU A 107 19.84 9.66 6.41
N GLN A 108 18.63 9.21 6.78
CA GLN A 108 18.20 7.81 6.67
C GLN A 108 17.49 7.50 5.34
N VAL A 109 17.23 8.52 4.50
CA VAL A 109 16.53 8.38 3.22
C VAL A 109 17.51 8.16 2.05
N ALA A 110 18.82 8.27 2.28
CA ALA A 110 19.87 8.27 1.25
C ALA A 110 20.26 6.87 0.69
N LEU A 111 19.50 5.82 0.99
CA LEU A 111 19.80 4.44 0.56
C LEU A 111 18.82 3.87 -0.49
N GLY A 112 18.09 4.74 -1.19
CA GLY A 112 17.16 4.36 -2.26
C GLY A 112 17.59 4.84 -3.64
#